data_AF-A0A166FV32-F1
#
_entry.id   AF-A0A166FV32-F1
#
_cell.length_a   1.000
_cell.length_b   1.000
_cell.length_c   1.000
_cell.angle_alpha   90.00
_cell.angle_beta   90.00
_cell.angle_gamma   90.00
#
_symmetry.space_group_name_H-M   'P 1'
#
loop_
_entity.id
_entity.type
_entity.pdbx_description
1 polymer ?
#
loop_
_entity_poly.entity_id
_entity_poly.type
_entity_poly.pdbx_seq_one_letter_code
_entity_poly.pdbx_strand_id
1 'polypeptide(L)'
;MVRVSCTICLEDNLDLSVFRNLPCGHAFCEPCITGHINTFAHQRTKPSCPQCRRGPIKKTDLRPVFLQFADGLSASQVNSGEDATEEGASNDALRKQLRHVKKGLDKLGPEAPLSSVEMAAEKIDAFRNVDDVVVLGQLVGAVASWFTTQGVRVYSEILELRSRIAELQNTHDDAALAHTVELDKRRNTIKGLRDDIVRLQNRLRGVEEREAAARAQASEVTRLRRECEEKGKRLEELAKNRDSLNAMLSQNKDKLQATSTKSKKYKAEAQQLQAQLTALQNEIAAQTSALQDSPYDEAQGESLVIGDYYNDFEESPRLQKRRRLDELDMNSSPTRGSSSSPPPRIRAKPSHLSSSPVPQRPGFTSDWNAPSHQTTKKLRLQESPKKSLPFPGIGANGRPTPKASLVLGSRMRMGKKG
;
A
#
# COMPACT_ATOMS: atom_id res chain seq x y z
N MET A 1 45.98 -16.20 13.14
CA MET A 1 44.65 -16.82 12.99
C MET A 1 44.06 -16.35 11.67
N VAL A 2 43.87 -17.24 10.70
CA VAL A 2 43.26 -16.88 9.40
C VAL A 2 41.77 -16.65 9.63
N ARG A 3 41.27 -15.47 9.28
CA ARG A 3 39.83 -15.15 9.34
C ARG A 3 39.26 -15.15 7.94
N VAL A 4 38.13 -15.82 7.76
CA VAL A 4 37.37 -15.83 6.50
C VAL A 4 35.96 -15.36 6.79
N SER A 5 35.42 -14.50 5.92
CA SER A 5 34.07 -13.95 6.02
C SER A 5 33.27 -14.24 4.76
N CYS A 6 31.97 -14.45 4.91
CA CYS A 6 31.07 -14.66 3.76
C CYS A 6 30.48 -13.33 3.32
N THR A 7 30.65 -12.97 2.04
CA THR A 7 30.15 -11.68 1.50
C THR A 7 28.62 -11.59 1.35
N ILE A 8 27.89 -12.68 1.62
CA ILE A 8 26.42 -12.69 1.61
C ILE A 8 25.85 -12.38 3.00
N CYS A 9 26.23 -13.15 4.04
CA CYS A 9 25.73 -12.92 5.40
C CYS A 9 26.56 -11.91 6.20
N LEU A 10 27.77 -11.57 5.76
CA LEU A 10 28.72 -10.69 6.45
C LEU A 10 29.13 -11.21 7.85
N GLU A 11 28.95 -12.50 8.11
CA GLU A 11 29.42 -13.14 9.34
C GLU A 11 30.93 -13.39 9.25
N ASP A 12 31.64 -12.91 10.27
CA ASP A 12 33.07 -13.14 10.47
C ASP A 12 33.30 -14.41 11.31
N ASN A 13 34.47 -15.03 11.16
CA ASN A 13 34.91 -16.22 11.93
C ASN A 13 34.06 -17.49 11.71
N LEU A 14 33.48 -17.64 10.52
CA LEU A 14 32.87 -18.92 10.13
C LEU A 14 33.95 -20.00 9.95
N ASP A 15 33.63 -21.22 10.34
CA ASP A 15 34.52 -22.37 10.13
C ASP A 15 34.74 -22.59 8.62
N LEU A 16 36.00 -22.81 8.25
CA LEU A 16 36.43 -23.08 6.87
C LEU A 16 35.70 -24.28 6.27
N SER A 17 35.30 -25.25 7.09
CA SER A 17 34.53 -26.43 6.68
C SER A 17 33.17 -26.09 6.03
N VAL A 18 32.59 -24.94 6.39
CA VAL A 18 31.27 -24.47 5.92
C VAL A 18 31.39 -23.73 4.57
N PHE A 19 32.59 -23.32 4.16
CA PHE A 19 32.77 -22.60 2.90
C PHE A 19 32.72 -23.53 1.67
N ARG A 20 32.14 -22.99 0.59
CA ARG A 20 32.09 -23.61 -0.73
C ARG A 20 32.65 -22.63 -1.76
N ASN A 21 33.58 -23.11 -2.57
CA ASN A 21 34.14 -22.40 -3.71
C ASN A 21 33.29 -22.66 -4.96
N LEU A 22 32.99 -21.58 -5.68
CA LEU A 22 32.41 -21.63 -7.02
C LEU A 22 33.50 -21.83 -8.09
N PRO A 23 33.16 -22.29 -9.31
CA PRO A 23 34.13 -22.42 -10.42
C PRO A 23 34.84 -21.11 -10.80
N CYS A 24 34.26 -19.96 -10.45
CA CYS A 24 34.87 -18.65 -10.65
C CYS A 24 35.87 -18.23 -9.55
N GLY A 25 36.12 -19.08 -8.54
CA GLY A 25 37.08 -18.83 -7.46
C GLY A 25 36.55 -18.02 -6.26
N HIS A 26 35.26 -17.68 -6.24
CA HIS A 26 34.65 -16.98 -5.10
C HIS A 26 34.09 -17.99 -4.08
N ALA A 27 34.32 -17.70 -2.79
CA ALA A 27 33.92 -18.53 -1.66
C ALA A 27 32.74 -17.92 -0.90
N PHE A 28 31.78 -18.76 -0.51
CA PHE A 28 30.65 -18.36 0.33
C PHE A 28 30.34 -19.48 1.33
N CYS A 29 29.69 -19.19 2.46
CA CYS A 29 29.20 -20.25 3.33
C CYS A 29 28.08 -21.04 2.62
N GLU A 30 28.05 -22.35 2.84
CA GLU A 30 27.12 -23.28 2.20
C GLU A 30 25.65 -22.88 2.32
N PRO A 31 25.13 -22.43 3.48
CA PRO A 31 23.74 -22.00 3.60
C PRO A 31 23.39 -20.83 2.67
N CYS A 32 24.25 -19.82 2.61
CA CYS A 32 24.00 -18.62 1.80
C CYS A 32 24.02 -18.92 0.30
N ILE A 33 25.03 -19.64 -0.19
CA ILE A 33 25.11 -19.93 -1.63
C ILE A 33 24.02 -20.91 -2.08
N THR A 34 23.64 -21.88 -1.23
CA THR A 34 22.53 -22.79 -1.51
C THR A 34 21.19 -22.06 -1.52
N GLY A 35 20.96 -21.15 -0.56
CA GLY A 35 19.78 -20.28 -0.51
C GLY A 35 19.66 -19.38 -1.74
N HIS A 36 20.77 -18.79 -2.19
CA HIS A 36 20.85 -18.03 -3.44
C HIS A 36 20.45 -18.88 -4.66
N ILE A 37 21.03 -20.08 -4.82
CA ILE A 37 20.69 -20.98 -5.92
C ILE A 37 19.20 -21.37 -5.90
N ASN A 38 18.64 -21.70 -4.73
CA ASN A 38 17.23 -22.06 -4.59
C ASN A 38 16.29 -20.90 -4.92
N THR A 39 16.63 -19.68 -4.52
CA THR A 39 15.80 -18.48 -4.77
C THR A 39 15.64 -18.21 -6.28
N PHE A 40 16.72 -18.36 -7.05
CA PHE A 40 16.70 -18.22 -8.51
C PHE A 40 15.97 -19.38 -9.20
N ALA A 41 16.03 -20.59 -8.64
CA ALA A 41 15.25 -21.72 -9.13
C ALA A 41 13.73 -21.44 -9.06
N HIS A 42 13.25 -20.81 -7.99
CA HIS A 42 11.84 -20.39 -7.88
C HIS A 42 11.46 -19.28 -8.88
N GLN A 43 12.39 -18.39 -9.19
CA GLN A 43 12.17 -17.28 -10.14
C GLN A 43 12.32 -17.69 -11.61
N ARG A 44 12.64 -18.97 -11.90
CA ARG A 44 12.94 -19.49 -13.24
C ARG A 44 14.08 -18.74 -13.94
N THR A 45 14.99 -18.14 -13.16
CA THR A 45 16.17 -17.44 -13.65
C THR A 45 17.42 -18.27 -13.38
N LYS A 46 18.44 -18.14 -14.23
CA LYS A 46 19.70 -18.87 -14.05
C LYS A 46 20.51 -18.20 -12.93
N PRO A 47 20.80 -18.88 -11.80
CA PRO A 47 21.62 -18.29 -10.75
C PRO A 47 23.03 -18.00 -11.27
N SER A 48 23.59 -16.87 -10.86
CA SER A 48 24.97 -16.46 -11.12
C SER A 48 25.71 -16.16 -9.82
N CYS A 49 27.04 -16.18 -9.85
CA CYS A 49 27.87 -15.84 -8.69
C CYS A 49 27.51 -14.43 -8.17
N PRO A 50 27.19 -14.25 -6.86
CA PRO A 50 26.86 -12.95 -6.30
C PRO A 50 27.93 -11.86 -6.50
N GLN A 51 29.21 -12.24 -6.48
CA GLN A 51 30.33 -11.31 -6.57
C GLN A 51 30.72 -10.91 -8.00
N CYS A 52 30.95 -11.88 -8.90
CA CYS A 52 31.38 -11.60 -10.27
C CYS A 52 30.31 -11.78 -11.35
N ARG A 53 29.09 -12.20 -10.98
CA ARG A 53 27.95 -12.44 -11.87
C ARG A 53 28.21 -13.47 -12.98
N ARG A 54 29.31 -14.24 -12.93
CA ARG A 54 29.55 -15.39 -13.83
C ARG A 54 28.58 -16.53 -13.50
N GLY A 55 28.05 -17.20 -14.51
CA GLY A 55 27.07 -18.28 -14.36
C GLY A 55 26.77 -18.98 -15.69
N PRO A 56 25.87 -19.98 -15.69
CA PRO A 56 25.03 -20.44 -14.57
C PRO A 56 25.81 -21.27 -13.53
N ILE A 57 25.44 -21.14 -12.24
CA ILE A 57 25.96 -21.99 -11.15
C ILE A 57 24.94 -23.06 -10.74
N LYS A 58 25.38 -24.30 -10.53
CA LYS A 58 24.55 -25.41 -10.04
C LYS A 58 25.02 -25.85 -8.66
N LYS A 59 24.16 -26.55 -7.91
CA LYS A 59 24.56 -27.14 -6.61
C LYS A 59 25.74 -28.12 -6.74
N THR A 60 25.85 -28.80 -7.87
CA THR A 60 26.98 -29.70 -8.20
C THR A 60 28.31 -28.97 -8.41
N ASP A 61 28.27 -27.65 -8.58
CA ASP A 61 29.47 -26.85 -8.84
C ASP A 61 30.12 -26.33 -7.54
N LEU A 62 29.48 -26.56 -6.39
CA LEU A 62 29.97 -26.17 -5.07
C LEU A 62 31.09 -27.10 -4.63
N ARG A 63 32.32 -26.60 -4.46
CA ARG A 63 33.48 -27.39 -4.01
C ARG A 63 33.88 -27.03 -2.57
N PRO A 64 34.13 -27.99 -1.67
CA PRO A 64 34.65 -27.70 -0.34
C PRO A 64 36.06 -27.07 -0.40
N VAL A 65 36.40 -26.25 0.59
CA VAL A 65 37.72 -25.61 0.72
C VAL A 65 38.57 -26.41 1.70
N PHE A 66 39.70 -26.94 1.25
CA PHE A 66 40.69 -27.60 2.10
C PHE A 66 41.96 -26.76 2.14
N LEU A 67 42.34 -26.27 3.33
CA LEU A 67 43.62 -25.62 3.55
C LEU A 67 44.52 -26.62 4.30
N GLN A 68 45.61 -27.03 3.66
CA GLN A 68 46.70 -27.73 4.35
C GLN A 68 47.68 -26.67 4.84
N PHE A 69 47.78 -26.50 6.15
CA PHE A 69 48.86 -25.73 6.74
C PHE A 69 50.10 -26.62 6.72
N ALA A 70 51.12 -26.22 5.97
CA ALA A 70 52.42 -26.84 6.07
C ALA A 70 53.01 -26.42 7.42
N ASP A 71 52.75 -27.19 8.47
CA ASP A 71 53.38 -27.01 9.76
C ASP A 71 54.89 -27.21 9.58
N GLY A 72 55.64 -26.12 9.66
CA GLY A 72 57.09 -26.05 9.44
C GLY A 72 57.92 -26.71 10.54
N LEU A 73 57.63 -27.97 10.89
CA LEU A 73 58.40 -28.75 11.86
C LEU A 73 59.15 -29.87 11.15
N SER A 74 60.24 -29.52 10.47
CA SER A 74 61.30 -30.46 10.06
C SER A 74 62.58 -29.70 9.69
N ALA A 75 63.16 -28.97 10.64
CA ALA A 75 64.55 -28.50 10.54
C ALA A 75 65.08 -28.04 11.91
N SER A 76 65.66 -28.95 12.68
CA SER A 76 66.89 -28.69 13.44
C SER A 76 67.38 -29.97 14.09
N GLN A 77 68.28 -30.62 13.34
CA GLN A 77 69.21 -31.62 13.82
C GLN A 77 70.11 -31.02 14.91
N VAL A 78 70.28 -31.79 15.98
CA VAL A 78 71.55 -32.26 16.56
C VAL A 78 72.68 -31.24 16.70
N ASN A 79 73.11 -31.01 17.94
CA ASN A 79 74.51 -31.18 18.35
C ASN A 79 74.63 -31.16 19.88
N SER A 80 74.43 -32.34 20.47
CA SER A 80 74.89 -32.67 21.82
C SER A 80 76.32 -33.20 21.67
N GLY A 81 77.30 -32.43 22.14
CA GLY A 81 78.69 -32.87 22.29
C GLY A 81 79.09 -32.68 23.74
N GLU A 82 79.04 -33.77 24.50
CA GLU A 82 79.58 -33.90 25.86
C GLU A 82 81.08 -34.28 25.81
N ASP A 83 81.68 -34.33 27.00
CA ASP A 83 83.01 -34.83 27.38
C ASP A 83 84.23 -33.89 27.32
N ALA A 84 84.58 -33.34 28.50
CA ALA A 84 85.90 -33.53 29.10
C ALA A 84 85.91 -33.08 30.59
N THR A 85 86.32 -34.00 31.47
CA THR A 85 86.62 -33.80 32.89
C THR A 85 87.90 -32.98 33.10
N GLU A 86 87.77 -31.72 33.54
CA GLU A 86 88.87 -30.91 34.10
C GLU A 86 88.33 -29.98 35.21
N GLU A 87 88.29 -30.47 36.46
CA GLU A 87 87.79 -29.70 37.63
C GLU A 87 88.59 -28.41 37.93
N GLY A 88 89.81 -28.27 37.39
CA GLY A 88 90.59 -27.03 37.44
C GLY A 88 90.26 -26.01 36.35
N ALA A 89 89.83 -26.46 35.16
CA ALA A 89 89.43 -25.61 34.04
C ALA A 89 87.96 -25.13 34.17
N SER A 90 87.15 -25.87 34.92
CA SER A 90 85.73 -25.57 35.17
C SER A 90 85.51 -24.17 35.78
N ASN A 91 86.32 -23.78 36.77
CA ASN A 91 86.19 -22.46 37.41
C ASN A 91 86.62 -21.29 36.50
N ASP A 92 87.60 -21.48 35.61
CA ASP A 92 87.95 -20.43 34.64
C ASP A 92 86.91 -20.33 33.51
N ALA A 93 86.29 -21.45 33.10
CA ALA A 93 85.17 -21.46 32.17
C ALA A 93 83.95 -20.74 32.75
N LEU A 94 83.60 -21.00 34.02
CA LEU A 94 82.53 -20.29 34.73
C LEU A 94 82.82 -18.79 34.86
N ARG A 95 84.05 -18.40 35.19
CA ARG A 95 84.45 -16.98 35.23
C ARG A 95 84.41 -16.32 33.84
N LYS A 96 84.73 -17.05 32.77
CA LYS A 96 84.58 -16.58 31.39
C LYS A 96 83.10 -16.37 31.04
N GLN A 97 82.23 -17.31 31.38
CA GLN A 97 80.78 -17.17 31.18
C GLN A 97 80.22 -16.00 31.98
N LEU A 98 80.63 -15.83 33.25
CA LEU A 98 80.23 -14.70 34.08
C LEU A 98 80.65 -13.35 33.46
N ARG A 99 81.86 -13.25 32.90
CA ARG A 99 82.28 -12.05 32.15
C ARG A 99 81.41 -11.78 30.92
N HIS A 100 80.95 -12.83 30.25
CA HIS A 100 80.03 -12.69 29.12
C HIS A 100 78.63 -12.27 29.56
N VAL A 101 78.11 -12.82 30.66
CA VAL A 101 76.84 -12.39 31.25
C VAL A 101 76.91 -10.93 31.69
N LYS A 102 77.97 -10.53 32.39
CA LYS A 102 78.19 -9.13 32.79
C LYS A 102 78.23 -8.19 31.57
N LYS A 103 79.03 -8.51 30.54
CA LYS A 103 79.06 -7.74 29.29
C LYS A 103 77.72 -7.73 28.56
N GLY A 104 76.92 -8.80 28.68
CA GLY A 104 75.58 -8.88 28.14
C GLY A 104 74.63 -7.93 28.87
N LEU A 105 74.62 -7.98 30.21
CA LEU A 105 73.84 -7.09 31.06
C LEU A 105 74.20 -5.62 30.82
N ASP A 106 75.49 -5.28 30.75
CA ASP A 106 75.94 -3.91 30.47
C ASP A 106 75.48 -3.41 29.09
N LYS A 107 75.21 -4.32 28.14
CA LYS A 107 74.68 -4.01 26.80
C LYS A 107 73.15 -4.03 26.75
N LEU A 108 72.45 -4.53 27.76
CA LEU A 108 71.00 -4.43 27.87
C LEU A 108 70.62 -3.01 28.28
N GLY A 109 70.49 -2.15 27.28
CA GLY A 109 69.83 -0.85 27.41
C GLY A 109 68.30 -0.99 27.49
N PRO A 110 67.58 0.11 27.69
CA PRO A 110 66.11 0.12 27.74
C PRO A 110 65.46 -0.39 26.45
N GLU A 111 66.15 -0.26 25.31
CA GLU A 111 65.70 -0.71 23.99
C GLU A 111 66.10 -2.15 23.63
N ALA A 112 66.64 -2.92 24.58
CA ALA A 112 67.04 -4.29 24.31
C ALA A 112 65.80 -5.15 23.98
N PRO A 113 65.85 -5.99 22.92
CA PRO A 113 64.72 -6.84 22.57
C PRO A 113 64.46 -7.86 23.69
N LEU A 114 63.20 -8.22 23.91
CA LEU A 114 62.77 -9.16 24.95
C LEU A 114 63.56 -10.48 24.91
N SER A 115 63.88 -10.99 23.73
CA SER A 115 64.70 -12.21 23.55
C SER A 115 66.10 -12.09 24.14
N SER A 116 66.71 -10.90 24.14
CA SER A 116 68.01 -10.66 24.77
C SER A 116 67.92 -10.62 26.28
N VAL A 117 66.80 -10.15 26.83
CA VAL A 117 66.52 -10.15 28.27
C VAL A 117 66.23 -11.57 28.75
N GLU A 118 65.43 -12.34 28.01
CA GLU A 118 65.13 -13.75 28.26
C GLU A 118 66.40 -14.59 28.22
N MET A 119 67.23 -14.44 27.18
CA MET A 119 68.52 -15.13 27.09
C MET A 119 69.46 -14.75 28.23
N ALA A 120 69.43 -13.50 28.71
CA ALA A 120 70.21 -13.10 29.87
C ALA A 120 69.68 -13.73 31.17
N ALA A 121 68.36 -13.82 31.33
CA ALA A 121 67.71 -14.50 32.45
C ALA A 121 68.04 -16.00 32.47
N GLU A 122 67.92 -16.70 31.34
CA GLU A 122 68.32 -18.11 31.21
C GLU A 122 69.79 -18.34 31.57
N LYS A 123 70.67 -17.43 31.12
CA LYS A 123 72.10 -17.50 31.44
C LYS A 123 72.37 -17.23 32.92
N ILE A 124 71.59 -16.37 33.58
CA ILE A 124 71.67 -16.14 35.03
C ILE A 124 71.17 -17.38 35.80
N ASP A 125 70.06 -17.98 35.36
CA ASP A 125 69.49 -19.19 35.96
C ASP A 125 70.47 -20.38 35.89
N ALA A 126 71.29 -20.47 34.84
CA ALA A 126 72.34 -21.48 34.75
C ALA A 126 73.37 -21.41 35.90
N PHE A 127 73.56 -20.24 36.53
CA PHE A 127 74.46 -20.09 37.70
C PHE A 127 73.80 -20.47 39.03
N ARG A 128 72.50 -20.81 39.05
CA ARG A 128 71.77 -21.13 40.29
C ARG A 128 72.35 -22.34 41.03
N ASN A 129 72.97 -23.27 40.30
CA ASN A 129 73.53 -24.52 40.85
C ASN A 129 75.05 -24.46 41.06
N VAL A 130 75.66 -23.27 41.02
CA VAL A 130 77.11 -23.11 41.21
C VAL A 130 77.43 -22.90 42.69
N ASP A 131 78.21 -23.80 43.29
CA ASP A 131 78.58 -23.75 44.72
C ASP A 131 79.74 -22.78 45.02
N ASP A 132 80.36 -22.16 44.00
CA ASP A 132 81.42 -21.16 44.20
C ASP A 132 80.82 -19.82 44.67
N VAL A 133 80.90 -19.58 45.98
CA VAL A 133 80.44 -18.37 46.67
C VAL A 133 81.04 -17.09 46.08
N VAL A 134 82.27 -17.13 45.55
CA VAL A 134 82.93 -15.94 44.98
C VAL A 134 82.33 -15.59 43.63
N VAL A 135 82.06 -16.59 42.78
CA VAL A 135 81.41 -16.43 41.47
C VAL A 135 79.97 -15.92 41.67
N LEU A 136 79.25 -16.50 42.63
CA LEU A 136 77.89 -16.07 42.96
C LEU A 136 77.87 -14.62 43.47
N GLY A 137 78.81 -14.23 44.34
CA GLY A 137 78.93 -12.86 44.82
C GLY A 137 79.18 -11.83 43.71
N GLN A 138 80.01 -12.19 42.72
CA GLN A 138 80.27 -11.34 41.56
C GLN A 138 79.06 -11.22 40.62
N LEU A 139 78.31 -12.31 40.42
CA LEU A 139 77.06 -12.31 39.64
C LEU A 139 76.01 -11.43 40.32
N VAL A 140 75.79 -11.62 41.62
CA VAL A 140 74.86 -10.82 42.42
C VAL A 140 75.25 -9.35 42.36
N GLY A 141 76.53 -9.02 42.48
CA GLY A 141 77.03 -7.65 42.33
C GLY A 141 76.79 -7.05 40.94
N ALA A 142 76.98 -7.82 39.87
CA ALA A 142 76.72 -7.38 38.50
C ALA A 142 75.23 -7.14 38.25
N VAL A 143 74.37 -8.06 38.70
CA VAL A 143 72.91 -7.93 38.59
C VAL A 143 72.41 -6.76 39.42
N ALA A 144 72.90 -6.59 40.65
CA ALA A 144 72.53 -5.45 41.50
C ALA A 144 72.97 -4.11 40.90
N SER A 145 74.19 -4.03 40.37
CA SER A 145 74.71 -2.84 39.67
C SER A 145 73.90 -2.51 38.42
N TRP A 146 73.52 -3.52 37.63
CA TRP A 146 72.66 -3.31 36.45
C TRP A 146 71.25 -2.89 36.87
N PHE A 147 70.67 -3.53 37.89
CA PHE A 147 69.33 -3.22 38.35
C PHE A 147 69.24 -1.77 38.86
N THR A 148 70.22 -1.34 39.64
CA THR A 148 70.30 0.04 40.17
C THR A 148 70.51 1.09 39.09
N THR A 149 71.23 0.78 38.01
CA THR A 149 71.54 1.76 36.95
C THR A 149 70.49 1.78 35.82
N GLN A 150 70.02 0.61 35.40
CA GLN A 150 69.12 0.43 34.25
C GLN A 150 67.77 -0.20 34.65
N GLY A 151 67.78 -1.20 35.54
CA GLY A 151 66.56 -1.91 35.93
C GLY A 151 65.49 -1.01 36.53
N VAL A 152 65.87 -0.05 37.40
CA VAL A 152 64.94 0.93 37.98
C VAL A 152 64.28 1.80 36.90
N ARG A 153 65.04 2.23 35.87
CA ARG A 153 64.51 3.04 34.76
C ARG A 153 63.50 2.26 33.94
N VAL A 154 63.87 1.05 33.51
CA VAL A 154 62.98 0.16 32.76
C VAL A 154 61.72 -0.15 33.55
N TYR A 155 61.83 -0.42 34.86
CA TYR A 155 60.67 -0.67 35.70
C TYR A 155 59.76 0.56 35.84
N SER A 156 60.33 1.76 35.98
CA SER A 156 59.55 3.00 36.01
C SER A 156 58.81 3.26 34.70
N GLU A 157 59.45 3.02 33.55
CA GLU A 157 58.82 3.15 32.23
C GLU A 157 57.70 2.12 32.04
N ILE A 158 57.90 0.87 32.48
CA ILE A 158 56.85 -0.16 32.44
C ILE A 158 55.65 0.24 33.29
N LEU A 159 55.87 0.81 34.49
CA LEU A 159 54.78 1.29 35.33
C LEU A 159 54.04 2.47 34.69
N GLU A 160 54.75 3.41 34.09
CA GLU A 160 54.16 4.54 33.36
C GLU A 160 53.33 4.06 32.16
N LEU A 161 53.87 3.14 31.36
CA LEU A 161 53.15 2.54 30.23
C LEU A 161 51.90 1.79 30.69
N ARG A 162 51.97 1.04 31.81
CA ARG A 162 50.79 0.38 32.39
C ARG A 162 49.73 1.39 32.84
N SER A 163 50.14 2.49 33.49
CA SER A 163 49.23 3.58 33.86
C SER A 163 48.57 4.19 32.63
N ARG A 164 49.35 4.47 31.58
CA ARG A 164 48.84 5.02 30.32
C ARG A 164 47.90 4.07 29.59
N ILE A 165 48.19 2.77 29.58
CA ILE A 165 47.29 1.74 29.03
C ILE A 165 45.96 1.74 29.79
N ALA A 166 45.98 1.81 31.13
CA ALA A 166 44.78 1.87 31.93
C ALA A 166 43.95 3.14 31.65
N GLU A 167 44.60 4.30 31.51
CA GLU A 167 43.93 5.55 31.11
C GLU A 167 43.30 5.45 29.71
N LEU A 168 44.01 4.87 28.74
CA LEU A 168 43.47 4.64 27.40
C LEU A 168 42.30 3.66 27.40
N GLN A 169 42.34 2.62 28.24
CA GLN A 169 41.23 1.69 28.42
C GLN A 169 40.00 2.40 29.00
N ASN A 170 40.17 3.20 30.05
CA ASN A 170 39.07 3.97 30.64
C ASN A 170 38.45 4.95 29.62
N THR A 171 39.28 5.68 28.87
CA THR A 171 38.77 6.61 27.84
C THR A 171 38.08 5.89 26.68
N HIS A 172 38.55 4.69 26.31
CA HIS A 172 37.88 3.85 25.33
C HIS A 172 36.52 3.35 25.85
N ASP A 173 36.43 2.92 27.11
CA ASP A 173 35.20 2.44 27.73
C ASP A 173 34.17 3.59 27.90
N ASP A 174 34.62 4.78 28.28
CA ASP A 174 33.80 5.99 28.32
C ASP A 174 33.26 6.37 26.94
N ALA A 175 34.11 6.29 25.90
CA ALA A 175 33.69 6.54 24.52
C ALA A 175 32.70 5.48 24.02
N ALA A 176 32.91 4.21 24.38
CA ALA A 176 31.99 3.12 24.06
C ALA A 176 30.63 3.34 24.74
N LEU A 177 30.62 3.73 26.03
CA LEU A 177 29.41 4.07 26.75
C LEU A 177 28.68 5.26 26.10
N ALA A 178 29.39 6.34 25.77
CA ALA A 178 28.82 7.49 25.09
C ALA A 178 28.19 7.12 23.73
N HIS A 179 28.85 6.24 22.97
CA HIS A 179 28.32 5.73 21.71
C HIS A 179 27.03 4.90 21.92
N THR A 180 26.99 4.04 22.93
CA THR A 180 25.77 3.26 23.24
C THR A 180 24.57 4.15 23.61
N VAL A 181 24.81 5.21 24.41
CA VAL A 181 23.77 6.20 24.77
C VAL A 181 23.24 6.93 23.53
N GLU A 182 24.11 7.32 22.60
CA GLU A 182 23.71 7.96 21.35
C GLU A 182 22.93 6.99 20.44
N LEU A 183 23.31 5.71 20.38
CA LEU A 183 22.54 4.69 19.66
C LEU A 183 21.14 4.50 20.25
N ASP A 184 21.00 4.51 21.58
CA ASP A 184 19.69 4.41 22.23
C ASP A 184 18.82 5.65 21.99
N LYS A 185 19.42 6.84 21.98
CA LYS A 185 18.73 8.08 21.58
C LYS A 185 18.21 7.99 20.16
N ARG A 186 19.02 7.51 19.21
CA ARG A 186 18.60 7.30 17.81
C ARG A 186 17.50 6.25 17.70
N ARG A 187 17.61 5.14 18.45
CA ARG A 187 16.59 4.09 18.52
C ARG A 187 15.24 4.64 19.00
N ASN A 188 15.25 5.49 20.02
CA ASN A 188 14.05 6.14 20.54
C ASN A 188 13.43 7.14 19.54
N THR A 189 14.25 7.91 18.83
CA THR A 189 13.78 8.79 17.74
C THR A 189 13.13 7.98 16.62
N ILE A 190 13.75 6.87 16.19
CA ILE A 190 13.19 5.97 15.17
C ILE A 190 11.85 5.39 15.64
N LYS A 191 11.75 5.00 16.92
CA LYS A 191 10.48 4.52 17.50
C LYS A 191 9.40 5.61 17.42
N GLY A 192 9.70 6.85 17.82
CA GLY A 192 8.76 7.97 17.73
C GLY A 192 8.27 8.24 16.29
N LEU A 193 9.19 8.22 15.32
CA LEU A 193 8.83 8.38 13.91
C LEU A 193 7.95 7.22 13.38
N ARG A 194 8.17 5.98 13.85
CA ARG A 194 7.30 4.84 13.51
C ARG A 194 5.89 5.03 14.06
N ASP A 195 5.76 5.49 15.30
CA ASP A 195 4.45 5.79 15.91
C ASP A 195 3.72 6.91 15.15
N ASP A 196 4.47 7.94 14.69
CA ASP A 196 3.93 9.00 13.84
C ASP A 196 3.43 8.51 12.48
N ILE A 197 4.18 7.61 11.83
CA ILE A 197 3.74 6.98 10.58
C ILE A 197 2.42 6.24 10.78
N VAL A 198 2.28 5.46 11.86
CA VAL A 198 1.04 4.74 12.17
C VAL A 198 -0.11 5.73 12.42
N ARG A 199 0.13 6.83 13.17
CA ARG A 199 -0.87 7.88 13.38
C ARG A 199 -1.33 8.53 12.07
N LEU A 200 -0.40 8.85 11.18
CA LEU A 200 -0.70 9.45 9.88
C LEU A 200 -1.46 8.48 8.96
N GLN A 201 -1.10 7.20 8.96
CA GLN A 201 -1.82 6.16 8.22
C GLN A 201 -3.28 6.02 8.69
N ASN A 202 -3.51 6.05 10.01
CA ASN A 202 -4.87 6.03 10.56
C ASN A 202 -5.67 7.28 10.18
N ARG A 203 -5.03 8.45 10.17
CA ARG A 203 -5.67 9.70 9.70
C ARG A 203 -6.00 9.64 8.22
N LEU A 204 -5.11 9.10 7.38
CA LEU A 204 -5.34 8.95 5.95
C LEU A 204 -6.52 8.01 5.69
N ARG A 205 -6.57 6.86 6.37
CA ARG A 205 -7.71 5.92 6.31
C ARG A 205 -9.04 6.61 6.65
N GLY A 206 -9.07 7.40 7.72
CA GLY A 206 -10.26 8.16 8.10
C GLY A 206 -10.63 9.29 7.12
N VAL A 207 -9.71 9.77 6.28
CA VAL A 207 -10.03 10.68 5.16
C VAL A 207 -10.61 9.88 4.00
N GLU A 208 -10.02 8.75 3.63
CA GLU A 208 -10.50 7.87 2.56
C GLU A 208 -11.92 7.36 2.83
N GLU A 209 -12.22 6.96 4.07
CA GLU A 209 -13.57 6.56 4.49
C GLU A 209 -14.59 7.70 4.34
N ARG A 210 -14.22 8.93 4.72
CA ARG A 210 -15.08 10.11 4.56
C ARG A 210 -15.29 10.47 3.10
N GLU A 211 -14.25 10.34 2.26
CA GLU A 211 -14.36 10.56 0.82
C GLU A 211 -15.24 9.49 0.16
N ALA A 212 -15.11 8.23 0.57
CA ALA A 212 -15.98 7.15 0.13
C ALA A 212 -17.45 7.40 0.52
N ALA A 213 -17.69 7.84 1.75
CA ALA A 213 -19.04 8.22 2.21
C ALA A 213 -19.60 9.41 1.42
N ALA A 214 -18.79 10.44 1.15
CA ALA A 214 -19.19 11.59 0.35
C ALA A 214 -19.52 11.19 -1.11
N ARG A 215 -18.75 10.28 -1.71
CA ARG A 215 -19.03 9.72 -3.04
C ARG A 215 -20.34 8.93 -3.05
N ALA A 216 -20.59 8.11 -2.03
CA ALA A 216 -21.86 7.40 -1.90
C ALA A 216 -23.05 8.37 -1.80
N GLN A 217 -22.94 9.41 -0.95
CA GLN A 217 -23.96 10.45 -0.85
C GLN A 217 -24.16 11.22 -2.16
N ALA A 218 -23.10 11.55 -2.89
CA ALA A 218 -23.20 12.21 -4.19
C ALA A 218 -23.91 11.33 -5.23
N SER A 219 -23.67 10.01 -5.21
CA SER A 219 -24.36 9.06 -6.08
C SER A 219 -25.86 8.97 -5.77
N GLU A 220 -26.23 9.01 -4.48
CA GLU A 220 -27.62 9.01 -4.03
C GLU A 220 -28.35 10.30 -4.42
N VAL A 221 -27.72 11.46 -4.25
CA VAL A 221 -28.26 12.74 -4.72
C VAL A 221 -28.50 12.71 -6.23
N THR A 222 -27.57 12.12 -7.01
CA THR A 222 -27.72 11.98 -8.45
C THR A 222 -28.89 11.05 -8.81
N ARG A 223 -29.07 9.95 -8.08
CA ARG A 223 -30.20 9.03 -8.23
C ARG A 223 -31.54 9.74 -7.97
N LEU A 224 -31.65 10.44 -6.85
CA LEU A 224 -32.85 11.20 -6.48
C LEU A 224 -33.19 12.30 -7.48
N ARG A 225 -32.19 12.99 -8.04
CA ARG A 225 -32.41 13.97 -9.12
C ARG A 225 -33.06 13.35 -10.35
N ARG A 226 -32.59 12.18 -10.79
CA ARG A 226 -33.20 11.45 -11.92
C ARG A 226 -34.64 11.05 -11.63
N GLU A 227 -34.94 10.57 -10.42
CA GLU A 227 -36.32 10.24 -10.03
C GLU A 227 -37.22 11.48 -10.03
N CYS A 228 -36.73 12.63 -9.56
CA CYS A 228 -37.46 13.89 -9.62
C CYS A 228 -37.71 14.33 -11.06
N GLU A 229 -36.72 14.20 -11.94
CA GLU A 229 -36.87 14.49 -13.38
C GLU A 229 -37.91 13.56 -14.04
N GLU A 230 -37.89 12.27 -13.73
CA GLU A 230 -38.86 11.29 -14.25
C GLU A 230 -40.28 11.59 -13.77
N LYS A 231 -40.44 11.87 -12.47
CA LYS A 231 -41.73 12.30 -11.91
C LYS A 231 -42.20 13.61 -12.54
N GLY A 232 -41.29 14.55 -12.79
CA GLY A 232 -41.58 15.79 -13.52
C GLY A 232 -42.13 15.53 -14.92
N LYS A 233 -41.49 14.66 -15.70
CA LYS A 233 -41.97 14.25 -17.03
C LYS A 233 -43.36 13.60 -16.97
N ARG A 234 -43.59 12.73 -15.97
CA ARG A 234 -44.90 12.08 -15.77
C ARG A 234 -46.00 13.08 -15.42
N LEU A 235 -45.70 14.09 -14.62
CA LEU A 235 -46.64 15.17 -14.32
C LEU A 235 -46.97 15.99 -15.58
N GLU A 236 -45.98 16.28 -16.42
CA GLU A 236 -46.19 16.98 -17.70
C GLU A 236 -47.08 16.17 -18.65
N GLU A 237 -46.88 14.85 -18.75
CA GLU A 237 -47.71 13.95 -19.55
C GLU A 237 -49.15 13.90 -19.03
N LEU A 238 -49.33 13.78 -17.71
CA LEU A 238 -50.66 13.82 -17.09
C LEU A 238 -51.37 15.16 -17.32
N ALA A 239 -50.63 16.28 -17.33
CA ALA A 239 -51.18 17.58 -17.67
C ALA A 239 -51.67 17.62 -19.13
N LYS A 240 -50.86 17.14 -20.08
CA LYS A 240 -51.25 17.01 -21.50
C LYS A 240 -52.50 16.13 -21.68
N ASN A 241 -52.56 15.01 -20.97
CA ASN A 241 -53.72 14.11 -21.00
C ASN A 241 -54.99 14.77 -20.43
N ARG A 242 -54.87 15.50 -19.31
CA ARG A 242 -55.97 16.28 -18.73
C ARG A 242 -56.47 17.34 -19.72
N ASP A 243 -55.57 18.07 -20.35
CA ASP A 243 -55.94 19.14 -21.29
C ASP A 243 -56.60 18.55 -22.56
N SER A 244 -56.14 17.40 -23.04
CA SER A 244 -56.79 16.63 -24.12
C SER A 244 -58.20 16.16 -23.75
N LEU A 245 -58.39 15.60 -22.54
CA LEU A 245 -59.70 15.19 -22.03
C LEU A 245 -60.65 16.39 -21.91
N ASN A 246 -60.18 17.52 -21.42
CA ASN A 246 -60.97 18.75 -21.34
C ASN A 246 -61.40 19.25 -22.72
N ALA A 247 -60.51 19.19 -23.72
CA ALA A 247 -60.84 19.53 -25.09
C ALA A 247 -61.92 18.60 -25.67
N MET A 248 -61.79 17.28 -25.45
CA MET A 248 -62.82 16.31 -25.85
C MET A 248 -64.17 16.54 -25.15
N LEU A 249 -64.15 16.86 -23.85
CA LEU A 249 -65.36 17.19 -23.10
C LEU A 249 -66.04 18.45 -23.65
N SER A 250 -65.26 19.49 -23.98
CA SER A 250 -65.79 20.71 -24.62
C SER A 250 -66.43 20.37 -25.97
N GLN A 251 -65.74 19.60 -26.81
CA GLN A 251 -66.27 19.19 -28.12
C GLN A 251 -67.56 18.37 -27.99
N ASN A 252 -67.64 17.46 -27.01
CA ASN A 252 -68.83 16.68 -26.75
C ASN A 252 -69.98 17.54 -26.23
N LYS A 253 -69.70 18.54 -25.39
CA LYS A 253 -70.67 19.52 -24.92
C LYS A 253 -71.27 20.31 -26.09
N ASP A 254 -70.43 20.78 -27.01
CA ASP A 254 -70.87 21.51 -28.21
C ASP A 254 -71.73 20.64 -29.13
N LYS A 255 -71.32 19.39 -29.35
CA LYS A 255 -72.12 18.40 -30.10
C LYS A 255 -73.48 18.15 -29.44
N LEU A 256 -73.50 17.99 -28.11
CA LEU A 256 -74.72 17.75 -27.36
C LEU A 256 -75.68 18.95 -27.43
N GLN A 257 -75.15 20.18 -27.35
CA GLN A 257 -75.91 21.40 -27.59
C GLN A 257 -76.46 21.46 -29.02
N ALA A 258 -75.66 21.12 -30.03
CA ALA A 258 -76.11 21.06 -31.42
C ALA A 258 -77.19 19.99 -31.67
N THR A 259 -77.09 18.82 -31.04
CA THR A 259 -78.16 17.80 -31.10
C THR A 259 -79.41 18.23 -30.37
N SER A 260 -79.26 18.94 -29.23
CA SER A 260 -80.38 19.49 -28.47
C SER A 260 -81.15 20.53 -29.28
N THR A 261 -80.44 21.44 -29.96
CA THR A 261 -81.09 22.44 -30.83
C THR A 261 -81.78 21.79 -32.03
N LYS A 262 -81.18 20.78 -32.66
CA LYS A 262 -81.84 19.99 -33.71
C LYS A 262 -83.10 19.28 -33.21
N SER A 263 -83.03 18.63 -32.04
CA SER A 263 -84.18 17.95 -31.43
C SER A 263 -85.31 18.93 -31.13
N LYS A 264 -85.01 20.15 -30.65
CA LYS A 264 -86.01 21.22 -30.47
C LYS A 264 -86.68 21.62 -31.79
N LYS A 265 -85.92 21.75 -32.89
CA LYS A 265 -86.46 22.02 -34.22
C LYS A 265 -87.40 20.91 -34.69
N TYR A 266 -86.95 19.66 -34.65
CA TYR A 266 -87.78 18.51 -35.03
C TYR A 266 -89.05 18.40 -34.18
N LYS A 267 -88.97 18.73 -32.89
CA LYS A 267 -90.15 18.76 -32.01
C LYS A 267 -91.15 19.86 -32.42
N ALA A 268 -90.66 21.03 -32.82
CA ALA A 268 -91.51 22.12 -33.32
C ALA A 268 -92.16 21.75 -34.67
N GLU A 269 -91.39 21.17 -35.59
CA GLU A 269 -91.90 20.64 -36.87
C GLU A 269 -92.96 19.56 -36.65
N ALA A 270 -92.72 18.62 -35.74
CA ALA A 270 -93.69 17.59 -35.37
C ALA A 270 -94.99 18.18 -34.78
N GLN A 271 -94.87 19.20 -33.92
CA GLN A 271 -96.04 19.93 -33.40
C GLN A 271 -96.81 20.65 -34.49
N GLN A 272 -96.11 21.25 -35.47
CA GLN A 272 -96.73 21.91 -36.61
C GLN A 272 -97.47 20.91 -37.52
N LEU A 273 -96.84 19.78 -37.84
CA LEU A 273 -97.48 18.69 -38.59
C LEU A 273 -98.69 18.12 -37.85
N GLN A 274 -98.59 17.96 -36.52
CA GLN A 274 -99.71 17.51 -35.71
C GLN A 274 -100.87 18.50 -35.73
N ALA A 275 -100.58 19.81 -35.67
CA ALA A 275 -101.59 20.86 -35.80
C ALA A 275 -102.26 20.83 -37.20
N GLN A 276 -101.48 20.60 -38.26
CA GLN A 276 -102.02 20.43 -39.62
C GLN A 276 -102.92 19.19 -39.72
N LEU A 277 -102.50 18.06 -39.15
CA LEU A 277 -103.32 16.84 -39.12
C LEU A 277 -104.64 17.07 -38.38
N THR A 278 -104.62 17.75 -37.22
CA THR A 278 -105.86 18.09 -36.52
C THR A 278 -106.74 19.06 -37.31
N ALA A 279 -106.17 20.02 -38.04
CA ALA A 279 -106.93 20.92 -38.89
C ALA A 279 -107.61 20.17 -40.04
N LEU A 280 -106.87 19.29 -40.72
CA LEU A 280 -107.41 18.42 -41.77
C LEU A 280 -108.46 17.45 -41.22
N GLN A 281 -108.26 16.89 -40.03
CA GLN A 281 -109.27 16.03 -39.38
C GLN A 281 -110.55 16.81 -39.06
N ASN A 282 -110.44 18.05 -38.59
CA ASN A 282 -111.59 18.90 -38.36
C ASN A 282 -112.30 19.28 -39.67
N GLU A 283 -111.54 19.52 -40.74
CA GLU A 283 -112.08 19.80 -42.07
C GLU A 283 -112.80 18.58 -42.66
N ILE A 284 -112.21 17.38 -42.54
CA ILE A 284 -112.87 16.12 -42.87
C ILE A 284 -114.12 15.96 -42.04
N ALA A 285 -114.07 16.16 -40.72
CA ALA A 285 -115.25 16.07 -39.85
C ALA A 285 -116.34 17.06 -40.28
N ALA A 286 -115.99 18.29 -40.67
CA ALA A 286 -116.93 19.27 -41.19
C ALA A 286 -117.53 18.85 -42.56
N GLN A 287 -116.71 18.29 -43.46
CA GLN A 287 -117.18 17.74 -44.74
C GLN A 287 -118.06 16.50 -44.54
N THR A 288 -117.75 15.67 -43.55
CA THR A 288 -118.52 14.47 -43.20
C THR A 288 -119.88 14.87 -42.59
N SER A 289 -119.90 15.91 -41.75
CA SER A 289 -121.14 16.53 -41.26
C SER A 289 -121.94 17.19 -42.40
N ALA A 290 -121.29 17.80 -43.39
CA ALA A 290 -121.95 18.36 -44.57
C ALA A 290 -122.49 17.29 -45.54
N LEU A 291 -121.88 16.11 -45.57
CA LEU A 291 -122.37 14.93 -46.30
C LEU A 291 -123.50 14.21 -45.57
N GLN A 292 -123.63 14.37 -44.24
CA GLN A 292 -124.77 13.86 -43.46
C GLN A 292 -126.08 14.62 -43.67
N ASP A 293 -126.07 15.76 -44.37
CA ASP A 293 -127.28 16.47 -44.85
C ASP A 293 -127.66 16.11 -46.31
N SER A 294 -127.03 15.11 -46.91
CA SER A 294 -127.42 14.55 -48.21
C SER A 294 -128.16 13.21 -48.03
N PRO A 295 -129.45 13.11 -48.36
CA PRO A 295 -130.18 11.84 -48.25
C PRO A 295 -129.88 11.01 -49.49
N TYR A 296 -128.96 10.06 -49.40
CA TYR A 296 -128.86 9.00 -50.39
C TYR A 296 -128.56 7.62 -49.78
N ASP A 297 -129.39 6.71 -50.29
CA ASP A 297 -129.66 5.32 -50.00
C ASP A 297 -128.53 4.38 -49.58
N GLU A 298 -128.98 3.45 -48.73
CA GLU A 298 -128.43 2.15 -48.40
C GLU A 298 -127.81 1.40 -49.60
N ALA A 299 -126.58 0.92 -49.44
CA ALA A 299 -126.13 -0.27 -50.14
C ALA A 299 -125.13 -1.06 -49.28
N GLN A 300 -125.46 -2.34 -49.14
CA GLN A 300 -124.84 -3.38 -48.33
C GLN A 300 -123.50 -3.87 -48.91
N GLY A 301 -122.72 -4.55 -48.05
CA GLY A 301 -121.64 -5.47 -48.43
C GLY A 301 -120.23 -4.88 -48.26
N GLU A 302 -119.22 -5.56 -47.76
CA GLU A 302 -119.04 -6.97 -47.42
C GLU A 302 -117.99 -7.09 -46.30
N SER A 303 -118.25 -8.03 -45.41
CA SER A 303 -117.31 -8.60 -44.46
C SER A 303 -116.17 -9.30 -45.21
N LEU A 304 -114.92 -8.86 -45.02
CA LEU A 304 -113.74 -9.68 -45.34
C LEU A 304 -112.87 -9.84 -44.10
N VAL A 305 -112.85 -11.08 -43.66
CA VAL A 305 -112.25 -11.63 -42.45
C VAL A 305 -110.90 -12.27 -42.82
N ILE A 306 -109.91 -12.04 -41.95
CA ILE A 306 -108.68 -12.85 -41.71
C ILE A 306 -107.53 -12.77 -42.72
N GLY A 307 -106.35 -12.53 -42.16
CA GLY A 307 -105.06 -12.84 -42.75
C GLY A 307 -103.92 -12.68 -41.74
N ASP A 308 -103.93 -13.49 -40.67
CA ASP A 308 -102.72 -13.79 -39.90
C ASP A 308 -101.69 -14.42 -40.85
N TYR A 309 -100.69 -13.66 -41.31
CA TYR A 309 -99.58 -14.22 -42.10
C TYR A 309 -98.23 -13.66 -41.65
N TYR A 310 -97.50 -14.54 -40.99
CA TYR A 310 -96.04 -14.68 -40.91
C TYR A 310 -95.21 -13.49 -40.41
N ASN A 311 -94.81 -13.63 -39.14
CA ASN A 311 -93.50 -13.26 -38.64
C ASN A 311 -92.40 -13.90 -39.51
N ASP A 312 -91.99 -13.24 -40.59
CA ASP A 312 -90.69 -13.44 -41.21
C ASP A 312 -89.93 -12.11 -41.16
N PHE A 313 -89.33 -11.85 -39.98
CA PHE A 313 -88.18 -10.95 -39.89
C PHE A 313 -87.01 -11.67 -40.57
N GLU A 314 -86.91 -11.53 -41.90
CA GLU A 314 -85.65 -11.73 -42.60
C GLU A 314 -84.60 -10.80 -41.98
N GLU A 315 -83.80 -11.41 -41.11
CA GLU A 315 -82.35 -11.32 -41.09
C GLU A 315 -81.76 -10.29 -42.07
N SER A 316 -81.65 -9.04 -41.62
CA SER A 316 -80.73 -8.08 -42.21
C SER A 316 -79.35 -8.27 -41.55
N PRO A 317 -78.31 -8.74 -42.27
CA PRO A 317 -76.98 -8.94 -41.72
C PRO A 317 -76.23 -7.60 -41.63
N ARG A 318 -76.75 -6.64 -40.85
CA ARG A 318 -76.06 -5.37 -40.56
C ARG A 318 -76.20 -4.89 -39.10
N LEU A 319 -76.61 -5.77 -38.20
CA LEU A 319 -76.62 -5.54 -36.75
C LEU A 319 -75.70 -6.51 -36.00
N GLN A 320 -74.41 -6.56 -36.38
CA GLN A 320 -73.34 -7.20 -35.58
C GLN A 320 -72.20 -6.23 -35.18
N LYS A 321 -72.47 -4.92 -35.16
CA LYS A 321 -71.46 -3.92 -34.72
C LYS A 321 -71.89 -3.04 -33.54
N ARG A 322 -72.89 -3.47 -32.78
CA ARG A 322 -73.28 -2.82 -31.52
C ARG A 322 -73.59 -3.86 -30.45
N ARG A 323 -72.54 -4.44 -29.86
CA ARG A 323 -72.44 -4.88 -28.45
C ARG A 323 -71.07 -5.55 -28.25
N ARG A 324 -70.05 -4.71 -28.01
CA ARG A 324 -68.85 -5.02 -27.22
C ARG A 324 -68.43 -3.71 -26.56
N LEU A 325 -69.34 -3.16 -25.77
CA LEU A 325 -69.01 -2.31 -24.63
C LEU A 325 -69.54 -3.09 -23.45
N ASP A 326 -68.63 -3.71 -22.72
CA ASP A 326 -68.73 -4.28 -21.38
C ASP A 326 -67.85 -5.53 -21.32
N GLU A 327 -66.54 -5.29 -21.34
CA GLU A 327 -65.50 -6.14 -20.76
C GLU A 327 -64.25 -5.27 -20.63
N LEU A 328 -64.36 -4.21 -19.82
CA LEU A 328 -63.19 -3.63 -19.18
C LEU A 328 -62.84 -4.55 -18.00
N ASP A 329 -61.98 -5.51 -18.29
CA ASP A 329 -61.31 -6.34 -17.30
C ASP A 329 -60.40 -5.45 -16.45
N MET A 330 -60.98 -4.88 -15.39
CA MET A 330 -60.33 -4.08 -14.35
C MET A 330 -59.64 -4.99 -13.31
N ASN A 331 -58.86 -5.98 -13.75
CA ASN A 331 -58.03 -6.80 -12.85
C ASN A 331 -56.71 -7.28 -13.48
N SER A 332 -55.98 -6.38 -14.11
CA SER A 332 -54.54 -6.58 -14.34
C SER A 332 -53.75 -5.94 -13.20
N SER A 333 -53.62 -6.67 -12.10
CA SER A 333 -52.63 -6.37 -11.06
C SER A 333 -51.22 -6.38 -11.69
N PRO A 334 -50.34 -5.41 -11.42
CA PRO A 334 -48.95 -5.52 -11.82
C PRO A 334 -48.29 -6.62 -10.99
N THR A 335 -47.93 -7.72 -11.64
CA THR A 335 -47.00 -8.71 -11.10
C THR A 335 -45.71 -7.98 -10.72
N ARG A 336 -45.45 -7.89 -9.42
CA ARG A 336 -44.13 -7.59 -8.87
C ARG A 336 -43.13 -8.57 -9.47
N GLY A 337 -42.37 -8.11 -10.45
CA GLY A 337 -41.16 -8.77 -10.91
C GLY A 337 -40.12 -8.72 -9.81
N SER A 338 -40.08 -9.75 -8.97
CA SER A 338 -38.93 -10.08 -8.14
C SER A 338 -37.81 -10.57 -9.07
N SER A 339 -36.98 -9.65 -9.56
CA SER A 339 -35.72 -9.97 -10.22
C SER A 339 -34.66 -10.31 -9.17
N SER A 340 -34.74 -11.50 -8.58
CA SER A 340 -33.60 -12.10 -7.89
C SER A 340 -32.72 -12.79 -8.94
N SER A 341 -31.80 -12.04 -9.54
CA SER A 341 -30.71 -12.62 -10.31
C SER A 341 -29.73 -13.29 -9.34
N PRO A 342 -29.47 -14.60 -9.44
CA PRO A 342 -28.33 -15.20 -8.76
C PRO A 342 -27.04 -14.81 -9.50
N PRO A 343 -25.92 -14.59 -8.81
CA PRO A 343 -24.65 -14.32 -9.46
C PRO A 343 -24.18 -15.56 -10.25
N PRO A 344 -23.49 -15.39 -11.38
CA PRO A 344 -23.00 -16.52 -12.15
C PRO A 344 -21.93 -17.28 -11.37
N ARG A 345 -22.18 -18.58 -11.16
CA ARG A 345 -21.17 -19.56 -10.77
C ARG A 345 -20.13 -19.67 -11.87
N ILE A 346 -18.94 -19.12 -11.62
CA ILE A 346 -17.75 -19.39 -12.45
C ILE A 346 -17.34 -20.84 -12.18
N ARG A 347 -17.75 -21.73 -13.09
CA ARG A 347 -17.22 -23.09 -13.21
C ARG A 347 -15.79 -22.97 -13.73
N ALA A 348 -14.82 -23.26 -12.87
CA ALA A 348 -13.50 -23.67 -13.30
C ALA A 348 -13.62 -24.96 -14.12
N LYS A 349 -13.11 -24.96 -15.35
CA LYS A 349 -12.62 -26.18 -16.01
C LYS A 349 -11.27 -25.91 -16.68
N PRO A 350 -10.37 -26.91 -16.68
CA PRO A 350 -8.96 -26.71 -16.92
C PRO A 350 -8.56 -26.90 -18.39
N SER A 351 -7.37 -26.36 -18.68
CA SER A 351 -6.35 -26.87 -19.61
C SER A 351 -6.66 -26.91 -21.12
N HIS A 352 -5.93 -26.10 -21.92
CA HIS A 352 -4.74 -26.51 -22.69
C HIS A 352 -4.36 -25.49 -23.79
N LEU A 353 -3.05 -25.19 -23.83
CA LEU A 353 -2.18 -24.99 -25.00
C LEU A 353 -2.34 -23.78 -25.94
N SER A 354 -1.15 -23.18 -26.18
CA SER A 354 -0.69 -22.50 -27.41
C SER A 354 -1.38 -21.18 -27.76
N SER A 355 -0.74 -20.02 -27.92
CA SER A 355 0.63 -19.69 -28.31
C SER A 355 0.86 -18.22 -27.92
N SER A 356 1.90 -17.91 -27.13
CA SER A 356 2.24 -16.52 -26.82
C SER A 356 3.20 -15.93 -27.86
N PRO A 357 3.01 -14.65 -28.23
CA PRO A 357 3.92 -13.92 -29.10
C PRO A 357 5.20 -13.54 -28.35
N VAL A 358 6.28 -13.44 -29.13
CA VAL A 358 7.63 -13.02 -28.73
C VAL A 358 7.59 -11.69 -27.96
N PRO A 359 8.12 -11.61 -26.72
CA PRO A 359 8.24 -10.34 -26.02
C PRO A 359 9.45 -9.57 -26.54
N GLN A 360 9.20 -8.43 -27.18
CA GLN A 360 10.23 -7.45 -27.46
C GLN A 360 10.79 -6.92 -26.14
N ARG A 361 12.12 -6.92 -26.02
CA ARG A 361 12.87 -6.39 -24.88
C ARG A 361 12.61 -4.88 -24.73
N PRO A 362 12.40 -4.38 -23.50
CA PRO A 362 12.58 -2.96 -23.24
C PRO A 362 14.08 -2.64 -23.36
N GLY A 363 14.44 -1.84 -24.36
CA GLY A 363 15.77 -1.25 -24.47
C GLY A 363 15.93 -0.19 -23.38
N PHE A 364 16.75 -0.49 -22.37
CA PHE A 364 17.25 0.51 -21.43
C PHE A 364 18.37 1.29 -22.12
N THR A 365 18.07 2.47 -22.67
CA THR A 365 19.09 3.47 -22.99
C THR A 365 19.50 4.14 -21.69
N SER A 366 20.68 3.80 -21.22
CA SER A 366 21.29 4.37 -20.02
C SER A 366 21.83 5.77 -20.31
N ASP A 367 20.98 6.79 -20.21
CA ASP A 367 21.40 8.19 -20.13
C ASP A 367 21.54 8.59 -18.65
N TRP A 368 22.58 8.08 -18.00
CA TRP A 368 23.09 8.64 -16.74
C TRP A 368 24.08 9.76 -17.07
N ASN A 369 23.57 10.88 -17.61
CA ASN A 369 24.32 12.14 -17.60
C ASN A 369 24.01 12.86 -16.30
N ALA A 370 24.92 12.71 -15.32
CA ALA A 370 24.94 13.54 -14.13
C ALA A 370 25.34 14.97 -14.54
N PRO A 371 24.52 16.01 -14.28
CA PRO A 371 24.95 17.37 -14.53
C PRO A 371 26.01 17.79 -13.50
N SER A 372 27.16 18.17 -14.01
CA SER A 372 28.27 18.73 -13.25
C SER A 372 27.83 19.98 -12.48
N HIS A 373 28.09 19.99 -11.18
CA HIS A 373 28.08 21.18 -10.33
C HIS A 373 28.97 22.28 -10.95
N GLN A 374 28.37 23.37 -11.45
CA GLN A 374 29.07 24.63 -11.60
C GLN A 374 28.17 25.86 -11.35
N THR A 375 28.60 26.62 -10.36
CA THR A 375 28.50 28.08 -10.23
C THR A 375 27.16 28.70 -9.80
N THR A 376 27.15 29.03 -8.52
CA THR A 376 26.61 30.26 -7.93
C THR A 376 26.32 31.40 -8.92
N LYS A 377 25.04 31.67 -9.18
CA LYS A 377 24.59 32.97 -9.67
C LYS A 377 23.49 33.53 -8.77
N LYS A 378 23.81 34.71 -8.23
CA LYS A 378 22.98 35.61 -7.43
C LYS A 378 21.56 35.70 -7.99
N LEU A 379 20.58 35.20 -7.24
CA LEU A 379 19.18 35.50 -7.48
C LEU A 379 18.78 36.70 -6.62
N ARG A 380 18.68 37.81 -7.35
CA ARG A 380 18.25 39.14 -6.97
C ARG A 380 16.81 39.05 -6.47
N LEU A 381 16.56 39.60 -5.28
CA LEU A 381 15.23 39.93 -4.77
C LEU A 381 14.45 40.67 -5.86
N GLN A 382 13.35 40.09 -6.34
CA GLN A 382 12.26 40.85 -6.94
C GLN A 382 11.01 40.61 -6.10
N GLU A 383 10.64 41.67 -5.41
CA GLU A 383 9.35 41.88 -4.78
C GLU A 383 8.23 41.67 -5.80
N SER A 384 7.18 40.98 -5.39
CA SER A 384 5.90 40.97 -6.11
C SER A 384 4.73 41.09 -5.12
N PRO A 385 3.59 41.60 -5.59
CA PRO A 385 2.81 42.58 -4.84
C PRO A 385 1.71 41.96 -3.98
N LYS A 386 1.41 42.66 -2.88
CA LYS A 386 0.21 42.49 -2.05
C LYS A 386 -1.05 42.57 -2.93
N LYS A 387 -1.78 41.46 -3.05
CA LYS A 387 -3.19 41.46 -3.44
C LYS A 387 -4.06 40.98 -2.28
N SER A 388 -5.15 41.70 -2.16
CA SER A 388 -6.16 41.79 -1.12
C SER A 388 -7.03 40.54 -0.92
N LEU A 389 -7.30 40.26 0.36
CA LEU A 389 -8.53 39.74 1.01
C LEU A 389 -9.19 38.43 0.51
N PRO A 390 -9.79 37.67 1.45
CA PRO A 390 -11.25 37.75 1.55
C PRO A 390 -11.82 37.82 2.98
N PHE A 391 -12.93 38.56 3.04
CA PHE A 391 -14.09 38.61 3.94
C PHE A 391 -14.16 37.72 5.20
N PRO A 392 -14.56 38.28 6.36
CA PRO A 392 -15.14 37.53 7.47
C PRO A 392 -16.63 37.22 7.21
N GLY A 393 -17.01 35.97 7.48
CA GLY A 393 -18.35 35.43 7.26
C GLY A 393 -19.43 36.05 8.13
N ILE A 394 -20.60 36.26 7.52
CA ILE A 394 -21.85 36.66 8.16
C ILE A 394 -22.51 35.39 8.72
N GLY A 395 -22.68 35.32 10.04
CA GLY A 395 -23.52 34.29 10.66
C GLY A 395 -25.00 34.56 10.43
N ALA A 396 -25.82 33.50 10.33
CA ALA A 396 -27.24 33.55 9.95
C ALA A 396 -28.18 34.35 10.88
N ASN A 397 -27.67 34.95 11.97
CA ASN A 397 -28.48 35.67 12.97
C ASN A 397 -28.08 37.14 13.17
N GLY A 398 -27.30 37.74 12.25
CA GLY A 398 -27.18 39.20 12.12
C GLY A 398 -26.66 40.01 13.33
N ARG A 399 -26.04 39.39 14.35
CA ARG A 399 -25.42 40.11 15.46
C ARG A 399 -23.88 40.00 15.45
N PRO A 400 -23.15 41.12 15.54
CA PRO A 400 -21.69 41.11 15.68
C PRO A 400 -21.29 40.64 17.09
N THR A 401 -20.53 39.54 17.15
CA THR A 401 -19.94 39.04 18.40
C THR A 401 -18.69 39.85 18.77
N PRO A 402 -18.53 40.30 20.02
CA PRO A 402 -17.31 40.97 20.46
C PRO A 402 -16.10 40.03 20.44
N LYS A 403 -14.97 40.58 20.00
CA LYS A 403 -13.67 39.91 19.81
C LYS A 403 -13.19 39.29 21.12
N ALA A 404 -12.95 37.98 21.11
CA ALA A 404 -12.28 37.28 22.20
C ALA A 404 -10.83 37.79 22.34
N SER A 405 -10.46 38.19 23.55
CA SER A 405 -9.11 38.56 23.94
C SER A 405 -8.20 37.34 23.91
N LEU A 406 -7.23 37.34 23.00
CA LEU A 406 -6.18 36.33 22.93
C LEU A 406 -5.13 36.64 24.02
N VAL A 407 -5.24 35.96 25.16
CA VAL A 407 -4.26 36.02 26.25
C VAL A 407 -3.00 35.25 25.80
N LEU A 408 -1.94 35.98 25.46
CA LEU A 408 -0.62 35.40 25.21
C LEU A 408 0.04 35.03 26.55
N GLY A 409 0.32 33.74 26.71
CA GLY A 409 0.93 33.16 27.91
C GLY A 409 2.34 33.66 28.21
N SER A 410 2.63 33.67 29.51
CA SER A 410 3.82 34.20 30.16
C SER A 410 5.13 33.58 29.68
N ARG A 411 6.08 34.47 29.36
CA ARG A 411 7.47 34.19 28.99
C ARG A 411 8.22 33.60 30.20
N MET A 412 8.69 32.36 30.10
CA MET A 412 9.62 31.76 31.06
C MET A 412 10.97 32.53 31.04
N ARG A 413 11.40 32.99 32.21
CA ARG A 413 12.77 33.47 32.47
C ARG A 413 13.68 32.26 32.63
N MET A 414 14.70 32.12 31.78
CA MET A 414 15.83 31.23 32.04
C MET A 414 16.82 31.96 32.94
N GLY A 415 17.09 31.37 34.11
CA GLY A 415 18.01 31.90 35.11
C GLY A 415 19.48 31.77 34.69
N LYS A 416 20.26 32.74 35.15
CA LYS A 416 21.73 32.70 35.22
C LYS A 416 22.20 31.45 35.96
N LYS A 417 23.25 30.80 35.45
CA LYS A 417 24.19 30.03 36.26
C LYS A 417 25.52 30.77 36.27
N GLY A 418 26.06 30.94 37.48
CA GLY A 418 27.38 31.49 37.74
C GLY A 418 28.45 30.42 37.75
#